data_AF-A0A2I0NXW3-F1
#
_entry.id   AF-A0A2I0NXW3-F1
#
_cell.length_a   1.000
_cell.length_b   1.000
_cell.length_c   1.000
_cell.angle_alpha   90.00
_cell.angle_beta   90.00
_cell.angle_gamma   90.00
#
_symmetry.space_group_name_H-M   'P 1'
#
loop_
_entity.id
_entity.type
_entity.pdbx_description
1 polymer ?
#
loop_
_entity_poly.entity_id
_entity_poly.type
_entity_poly.pdbx_seq_one_letter_code
_entity_poly.pdbx_strand_id
1 'polypeptide(L)' 'DMAEKKGVRIPLYVGIARAGADDPVIVAGPAEKMLAGNFGAPLHILIVPAELHEMEREYLEIFAGL' A
#
# COMPACT_ATOMS: atom_id res chain seq x y z
N ASP A 1 0.85 -3.15 17.39
CA ASP A 1 1.89 -3.97 18.05
C ASP A 1 3.35 -3.51 17.94
N MET A 2 4.13 -3.78 16.88
CA MET A 2 5.58 -3.46 16.91
C MET A 2 5.88 -1.97 16.68
N ALA A 3 5.18 -1.32 15.76
CA ALA A 3 5.36 0.09 15.46
C ALA A 3 4.95 0.97 16.64
N GLU A 4 3.80 0.67 17.27
CA GLU A 4 3.33 1.33 18.49
C GLU A 4 4.30 1.17 19.67
N LYS A 5 4.83 -0.04 19.89
CA LYS A 5 5.85 -0.28 20.93
C LYS A 5 7.12 0.55 20.74
N LYS A 6 7.43 0.91 19.48
CA LYS A 6 8.57 1.77 19.12
C LYS A 6 8.21 3.26 19.03
N GLY A 7 6.95 3.64 19.26
CA GLY A 7 6.48 5.02 19.06
C GLY A 7 6.57 5.51 17.62
N VAL A 8 6.61 4.60 16.64
CA VAL A 8 6.71 4.92 15.21
C VAL A 8 5.34 4.76 14.57
N ARG A 9 4.91 5.77 13.82
CA ARG A 9 3.71 5.72 12.99
C ARG A 9 4.11 5.83 11.52
N ILE A 10 3.76 4.82 10.73
CA ILE A 10 3.85 4.87 9.27
C ILE A 10 2.47 5.25 8.76
N PRO A 11 2.32 6.39 8.06
CA PRO A 11 1.02 6.89 7.65
C PRO A 11 0.46 6.17 6.41
N LEU A 12 1.33 5.56 5.61
CA LEU A 12 0.98 5.05 4.30
C LEU A 12 1.76 3.78 3.95
N TYR A 13 1.03 2.85 3.36
CA TYR A 13 1.53 1.63 2.75
C TYR A 13 0.93 1.50 1.36
N VAL A 14 1.68 0.87 0.45
CA VAL A 14 1.17 0.46 -0.86
C VAL A 14 1.39 -1.04 -1.02
N GLY A 15 0.28 -1.78 -1.11
CA GLY A 15 0.28 -3.20 -1.39
C GLY A 15 0.02 -3.45 -2.86
N ILE A 16 0.82 -4.32 -3.47
CA ILE A 16 0.69 -4.73 -4.87
C ILE A 16 0.65 -6.25 -4.94
N ALA A 17 -0.27 -6.80 -5.73
CA ALA A 17 -0.30 -8.22 -6.07
C ALA A 17 -0.35 -8.44 -7.58
N ARG A 18 0.34 -9.48 -8.04
CA ARG A 18 0.38 -9.91 -9.46
C ARG A 18 0.78 -8.78 -10.42
N ALA A 19 1.82 -8.02 -10.05
CA ALA A 19 2.35 -6.97 -10.90
C ALA A 19 2.73 -7.52 -12.29
N GLY A 20 2.24 -6.88 -13.35
CA GLY A 20 2.45 -7.31 -14.74
C GLY A 20 1.46 -8.37 -15.26
N ALA A 21 0.54 -8.87 -14.42
CA ALA A 21 -0.58 -9.68 -14.88
C ALA A 21 -1.70 -8.81 -15.46
N ASP A 22 -2.70 -9.45 -16.10
CA ASP A 22 -3.88 -8.77 -16.64
C ASP A 22 -4.80 -8.24 -15.53
N ASP A 23 -4.72 -8.81 -14.32
CA ASP A 23 -5.58 -8.50 -13.17
C ASP A 23 -4.79 -8.10 -11.91
N PRO A 24 -3.92 -7.07 -11.96
CA PRO A 24 -3.15 -6.68 -10.79
C PRO A 24 -4.06 -6.07 -9.72
N VAL A 25 -3.68 -6.23 -8.46
CA VAL A 25 -4.34 -5.54 -7.33
C VAL A 25 -3.37 -4.53 -6.75
N ILE A 26 -3.79 -3.27 -6.65
CA ILE A 26 -3.00 -2.19 -6.08
C ILE A 26 -3.88 -1.49 -5.04
N VAL A 27 -3.38 -1.38 -3.82
CA VAL A 27 -4.10 -0.73 -2.72
C VAL A 27 -3.14 0.18 -1.97
N ALA A 28 -3.53 1.43 -1.75
CA ALA A 28 -2.81 2.38 -0.92
C ALA A 28 -3.65 2.80 0.29
N GLY A 29 -3.01 2.94 1.45
CA GLY A 29 -3.66 3.42 2.67
C GLY A 29 -2.94 3.04 3.95
N PRO A 30 -3.59 3.19 5.11
CA PRO A 30 -2.98 2.88 6.41
C PRO A 30 -2.88 1.36 6.62
N ALA A 31 -2.16 0.95 7.67
CA ALA A 31 -1.87 -0.46 7.93
C ALA A 31 -3.15 -1.32 8.05
N GLU A 32 -4.22 -0.76 8.60
CA GLU A 32 -5.52 -1.41 8.77
C GLU A 32 -6.13 -1.80 7.42
N LYS A 33 -5.94 -0.97 6.38
CA LYS A 33 -6.41 -1.25 5.02
C LYS A 33 -5.62 -2.40 4.39
N MET A 34 -4.32 -2.51 4.67
CA MET A 34 -3.50 -3.64 4.22
C MET A 34 -3.92 -4.94 4.91
N LEU A 35 -4.24 -4.89 6.20
CA LEU A 35 -4.66 -6.06 6.97
C LEU A 35 -6.05 -6.57 6.57
N ALA A 36 -6.96 -5.66 6.20
CA ALA A 36 -8.32 -6.02 5.76
C ALA A 36 -8.42 -6.35 4.27
N GLY A 37 -7.43 -5.95 3.46
CA GLY A 37 -7.46 -6.08 2.01
C GLY A 37 -7.30 -7.53 1.53
N ASN A 38 -8.09 -7.92 0.52
CA ASN A 38 -7.88 -9.18 -0.19
C ASN A 38 -7.00 -8.97 -1.43
N PHE A 39 -5.73 -9.35 -1.31
CA PHE A 39 -4.75 -9.25 -2.40
C PHE A 39 -4.84 -10.41 -3.40
N GLY A 40 -5.62 -11.45 -3.09
CA GLY A 40 -5.71 -12.68 -3.89
C GLY A 40 -4.40 -13.47 -3.90
N ALA A 41 -4.15 -14.18 -5.00
CA ALA A 41 -2.99 -15.05 -5.16
C ALA A 41 -1.65 -14.26 -5.20
N PRO A 42 -0.53 -14.89 -4.81
CA PRO A 42 0.81 -14.33 -4.94
C PRO A 42 1.20 -14.06 -6.41
N LEU A 43 2.25 -13.28 -6.70
CA LEU A 43 3.21 -12.67 -5.76
C LEU A 43 2.71 -11.34 -5.17
N HIS A 44 3.12 -11.05 -3.92
CA HIS A 44 2.79 -9.82 -3.19
C HIS A 44 4.04 -8.97 -2.96
N ILE A 45 3.86 -7.64 -3.05
CA ILE A 45 4.87 -6.62 -2.79
C ILE A 45 4.27 -5.62 -1.80
N LEU A 46 5.04 -5.23 -0.79
CA LEU A 46 4.66 -4.18 0.16
C LEU A 46 5.69 -3.05 0.07
N ILE A 47 5.21 -1.84 -0.15
CA ILE A 47 6.01 -0.62 -0.21
C ILE A 47 5.66 0.27 0.97
N VAL A 48 6.68 0.76 1.66
CA VAL A 48 6.58 1.81 2.67
C VAL A 48 7.26 3.05 2.10
N PRO A 49 6.51 3.97 1.47
CA PRO A 49 7.11 5.15 0.88
C PRO A 49 7.59 6.14 1.96
N ALA A 50 8.52 7.01 1.56
CA ALA A 50 8.85 8.21 2.32
C ALA A 50 7.79 9.30 2.04
N GLU A 51 8.16 10.57 2.23
CA GLU A 51 7.32 11.68 1.80
C GLU A 51 7.09 11.62 0.28
N LEU A 52 5.82 11.70 -0.13
CA LEU A 52 5.43 11.62 -1.53
C LEU A 52 5.55 12.98 -2.19
N HIS A 53 6.03 12.99 -3.43
CA HIS A 53 5.82 14.10 -4.35
C HIS A 53 4.33 14.20 -4.73
N GLU A 54 3.86 15.39 -5.10
CA GLU A 54 2.44 15.63 -5.45
C GLU A 54 1.93 14.67 -6.53
N MET A 55 2.72 14.49 -7.59
CA MET A 55 2.43 13.54 -8.66
C MET A 55 2.29 12.09 -8.15
N GLU A 56 3.14 11.65 -7.23
CA GLU A 56 3.06 10.27 -6.70
C GLU A 56 1.77 10.06 -5.91
N ARG A 57 1.35 11.08 -5.14
CA ARG A 57 0.07 11.07 -4.43
C ARG A 57 -1.10 10.98 -5.41
N GLU A 58 -1.13 11.83 -6.43
CA GLU A 58 -2.20 11.84 -7.44
C GLU A 58 -2.36 10.46 -8.10
N TYR A 59 -1.25 9.81 -8.47
CA TYR A 59 -1.32 8.45 -9.03
C TYR A 59 -1.86 7.42 -8.02
N LEU A 60 -1.52 7.52 -6.74
CA LEU A 60 -2.06 6.60 -5.73
C LEU A 60 -3.56 6.85 -5.46
N GLU A 61 -4.04 8.09 -5.56
CA GLU A 61 -5.46 8.41 -5.46
C GLU A 61 -6.23 7.84 -6.66
N ILE A 62 -5.70 8.00 -7.88
CA ILE A 62 -6.36 7.53 -9.12
C ILE A 62 -6.35 6.00 -9.22
N PHE A 63 -5.22 5.35 -8.94
CA PHE A 63 -5.01 3.93 -9.28
C PHE A 63 -4.99 2.98 -8.08
N ALA A 64 -4.72 3.47 -6.88
CA ALA A 64 -4.58 2.64 -5.68
C ALA A 64 -5.67 2.93 -4.61
N GLY A 65 -6.56 3.87 -4.90
CA GLY A 65 -7.66 4.29 -4.03
C GLY A 65 -7.18 4.82 -2.69
N LEU A 66 -6.03 5.53 -2.68
CA LEU A 66 -5.54 6.27 -1.51
C LEU A 66 -6.62 7.25 -1.02
#